data_AF-A0A520KJZ1-F1
#
_entry.id   AF-A0A520KJZ1-F1
#
_cell.length_a   1.000
_cell.length_b   1.000
_cell.length_c   1.000
_cell.angle_alpha   90.00
_cell.angle_beta   90.00
_cell.angle_gamma   90.00
#
_symmetry.space_group_name_H-M   'P 1'
#
loop_
_entity.id
_entity.type
_entity.pdbx_description
1 polymer ?
#
loop_
_entity_poly.entity_id
_entity_poly.type
_entity_poly.pdbx_seq_one_letter_code
_entity_poly.pdbx_strand_id
1 'polypeptide(L)'
;MLEEIESKIEKARRNLESLNYHLDVSAQDLMEYMSTETFTEDRVKLRDVLENEYYLIHELVEINEWKKRSRIHGRIIVDSPITLVYTIHYIALEKELEYALQRGDYAWVK
;
A
#
# COMPACT_ATOMS: atom_id res chain seq x y z
N MET A 1 15.66 8.95 -6.98
CA MET A 1 14.49 8.95 -6.08
C MET A 1 13.34 8.18 -6.71
N LEU A 2 12.70 8.65 -7.78
CA LEU A 2 11.64 7.89 -8.46
C LEU A 2 12.09 6.51 -8.95
N GLU A 3 13.28 6.41 -9.56
CA GLU A 3 13.83 5.11 -10.01
C GLU A 3 14.06 4.11 -8.87
N GLU A 4 14.44 4.62 -7.69
CA GLU A 4 14.64 3.77 -6.50
C GLU A 4 13.30 3.26 -5.96
N ILE A 5 12.29 4.15 -5.92
CA ILE A 5 10.92 3.79 -5.54
C ILE A 5 10.39 2.74 -6.52
N GLU A 6 10.54 2.96 -7.83
CA GLU A 6 10.12 1.98 -8.85
C GLU A 6 10.81 0.63 -8.67
N SER A 7 12.10 0.61 -8.36
CA SER A 7 12.82 -0.64 -8.10
C SER A 7 12.23 -1.41 -6.90
N LYS A 8 11.86 -0.70 -5.83
CA LYS A 8 11.19 -1.29 -4.66
C LYS A 8 9.78 -1.77 -4.98
N ILE A 9 9.00 -0.99 -5.72
CA ILE A 9 7.66 -1.37 -6.21
C ILE A 9 7.75 -2.63 -7.07
N GLU A 10 8.71 -2.70 -7.97
CA GLU A 10 8.90 -3.85 -8.85
C GLU A 10 9.30 -5.12 -8.08
N LYS A 11 10.06 -4.98 -6.98
CA LYS A 11 10.30 -6.09 -6.05
C LYS A 11 9.00 -6.52 -5.34
N ALA A 12 8.23 -5.56 -4.83
CA ALA A 12 6.95 -5.84 -4.16
C ALA A 12 5.92 -6.48 -5.11
N ARG A 13 5.88 -6.04 -6.37
CA ARG A 13 5.03 -6.61 -7.43
C ARG A 13 5.26 -8.11 -7.60
N ARG A 14 6.52 -8.53 -7.73
CA ARG A 14 6.86 -9.97 -7.83
C ARG A 14 6.47 -10.77 -6.59
N ASN A 15 6.62 -10.19 -5.41
CA ASN A 15 6.19 -10.84 -4.16
C ASN A 15 4.68 -11.02 -4.13
N LEU A 16 3.92 -9.97 -4.48
CA LEU A 16 2.46 -9.99 -4.55
C LEU A 16 1.94 -10.95 -5.63
N GLU A 17 2.62 -11.06 -6.77
CA GLU A 17 2.29 -12.05 -7.81
C GLU A 17 2.35 -13.49 -7.26
N SER A 18 3.31 -13.80 -6.38
CA SER A 18 3.38 -15.10 -5.72
C SER A 18 2.19 -15.40 -4.77
N LEU A 19 1.46 -14.35 -4.39
CA LEU A 19 0.22 -14.39 -3.60
C LEU A 19 -1.03 -14.26 -4.48
N ASN A 20 -0.90 -14.42 -5.81
CA ASN A 20 -1.95 -14.21 -6.80
C ASN A 20 -2.58 -12.80 -6.76
N TYR A 21 -1.80 -11.78 -6.37
CA TYR A 21 -2.23 -10.38 -6.37
C TYR A 21 -1.46 -9.59 -7.43
N HIS A 22 -2.17 -9.05 -8.42
CA HIS A 22 -1.56 -8.23 -9.48
C HIS A 22 -1.55 -6.75 -9.10
N LEU A 23 -0.37 -6.15 -9.15
CA LEU A 23 -0.13 -4.77 -8.76
C LEU A 23 0.10 -3.85 -9.97
N ASP A 24 -0.83 -2.93 -10.20
CA ASP A 24 -0.70 -1.83 -11.16
C ASP A 24 -0.55 -0.49 -10.40
N VAL A 25 0.65 -0.25 -9.89
CA VAL A 25 1.01 0.97 -9.14
C VAL A 25 2.36 1.46 -9.62
N SER A 26 2.47 2.77 -9.82
CA SER A 26 3.71 3.48 -10.15
C SER A 26 4.28 4.23 -8.95
N ALA A 27 5.53 4.68 -9.04
CA ALA A 27 6.14 5.54 -8.03
C ALA A 27 5.39 6.87 -7.88
N GLN A 28 4.81 7.39 -8.95
CA GLN A 28 3.99 8.60 -8.90
C GLN A 28 2.71 8.37 -8.10
N ASP A 29 2.03 7.24 -8.32
CA ASP A 29 0.82 6.87 -7.56
C ASP A 29 1.14 6.81 -6.05
N LEU A 30 2.27 6.20 -5.68
CA LEU A 30 2.73 6.14 -4.29
C LEU A 30 3.02 7.53 -3.71
N MET A 31 3.76 8.38 -4.42
CA MET A 31 4.06 9.73 -3.92
C MET A 31 2.80 10.59 -3.77
N GLU A 32 1.86 10.48 -4.71
CA GLU A 32 0.58 11.20 -4.64
C GLU A 32 -0.25 10.69 -3.45
N TYR A 33 -0.32 9.36 -3.25
CA TYR A 33 -1.04 8.75 -2.14
C TYR A 33 -0.48 9.13 -0.76
N MET A 34 0.85 9.08 -0.59
CA MET A 34 1.51 9.45 0.68
C MET A 34 1.35 10.93 1.05
N SER A 35 0.83 11.75 0.13
CA SER A 35 0.52 13.17 0.36
C SER A 35 -0.98 13.43 0.52
N THR A 36 -1.80 12.38 0.60
CA THR A 36 -3.26 12.51 0.74
C THR A 36 -3.65 12.96 2.15
N GLU A 37 -4.72 13.77 2.22
CA GLU A 37 -5.39 14.06 3.48
C GLU A 37 -6.07 12.79 4.01
N THR A 38 -5.83 12.47 5.27
CA THR A 38 -6.48 11.36 5.97
C THR A 38 -7.29 11.88 7.17
N PHE A 39 -8.14 11.02 7.76
CA PHE A 39 -8.98 11.41 8.90
C PHE A 39 -8.19 11.66 10.19
N THR A 40 -6.93 11.23 10.22
CA THR A 40 -6.03 11.32 11.37
C THR A 40 -4.72 11.96 10.93
N GLU A 41 -3.92 12.49 11.86
CA GLU A 41 -2.54 12.83 11.53
C GLU A 41 -1.75 11.53 11.35
N ASP A 42 -1.57 11.09 10.10
CA ASP A 42 -0.74 9.94 9.81
C ASP A 42 0.72 10.20 10.21
N ARG A 43 1.27 9.25 10.96
CA ARG A 43 2.64 9.35 11.49
C ARG A 43 3.66 8.65 10.60
N VAL A 44 3.21 7.78 9.68
CA VAL A 44 4.07 6.99 8.81
C VAL A 44 4.46 7.82 7.60
N LYS A 45 5.77 8.05 7.42
CA LYS A 45 6.29 8.83 6.29
C LYS A 45 6.68 7.90 5.15
N LEU A 46 6.77 8.44 3.94
CA LEU A 46 7.25 7.71 2.75
C LEU A 46 8.56 6.95 3.03
N ARG A 47 9.48 7.52 3.80
CA ARG A 47 10.73 6.85 4.15
C ARG A 47 10.51 5.57 4.97
N ASP A 48 9.62 5.62 5.95
CA ASP A 48 9.29 4.46 6.80
C ASP A 48 8.65 3.35 5.95
N VAL A 49 7.77 3.73 5.01
CA VAL A 49 7.17 2.82 4.01
C VAL A 49 8.25 2.19 3.13
N LEU A 50 9.20 2.96 2.62
CA LEU A 50 10.25 2.43 1.74
C LEU A 50 11.29 1.57 2.47
N GLU A 51 11.47 1.74 3.78
CA GLU A 51 12.43 0.99 4.61
C GLU A 51 11.81 -0.30 5.18
N ASN A 52 10.48 -0.40 5.28
CA ASN A 52 9.78 -1.60 5.75
C ASN A 52 8.98 -2.27 4.63
N GLU A 53 9.32 -3.51 4.27
CA GLU A 53 8.67 -4.23 3.17
C GLU A 53 7.19 -4.52 3.39
N TYR A 54 6.75 -4.68 4.65
CA TYR A 54 5.35 -4.93 5.00
C TYR A 54 4.52 -3.68 4.81
N TYR A 55 4.97 -2.53 5.33
CA TYR A 55 4.34 -1.24 5.08
C TYR A 55 4.29 -0.92 3.59
N LEU A 56 5.38 -1.17 2.84
CA LEU A 56 5.36 -0.98 1.39
C LEU A 56 4.28 -1.83 0.71
N ILE A 57 4.16 -3.11 1.07
CA ILE A 57 3.12 -3.98 0.51
C ILE A 57 1.73 -3.47 0.85
N HIS A 58 1.50 -3.08 2.10
CA HIS A 58 0.22 -2.54 2.56
C HIS A 58 -0.20 -1.33 1.73
N GLU A 59 0.66 -0.31 1.66
CA GLU A 59 0.39 0.93 0.92
C GLU A 59 0.13 0.65 -0.57
N LEU A 60 0.96 -0.20 -1.20
CA LEU A 60 0.80 -0.54 -2.61
C LEU A 60 -0.51 -1.28 -2.88
N VAL A 61 -0.95 -2.15 -1.98
CA VAL A 61 -2.24 -2.84 -2.11
C VAL A 61 -3.39 -1.85 -1.94
N GLU A 62 -3.35 -0.94 -0.96
CA GLU A 62 -4.36 0.11 -0.81
C GLU A 62 -4.48 0.97 -2.07
N ILE A 63 -3.34 1.47 -2.59
CA ILE A 63 -3.30 2.29 -3.80
C ILE A 63 -3.90 1.54 -4.99
N ASN A 64 -3.55 0.27 -5.17
CA ASN A 64 -4.07 -0.55 -6.26
C ASN A 64 -5.59 -0.74 -6.15
N GLU A 65 -6.11 -0.94 -4.93
CA GLU A 65 -7.56 -1.02 -4.69
C GLU A 65 -8.27 0.31 -4.94
N TRP A 66 -7.68 1.44 -4.54
CA TRP A 66 -8.21 2.76 -4.90
C TRP A 66 -8.25 2.95 -6.42
N LYS A 67 -7.17 2.59 -7.13
CA LYS A 67 -7.06 2.70 -8.60
C LYS A 67 -8.11 1.91 -9.37
N LYS A 68 -8.58 0.78 -8.84
CA LYS A 68 -9.68 0.00 -9.44
C LYS A 68 -11.00 0.77 -9.49
N ARG A 69 -11.13 1.85 -8.71
CA ARG A 69 -12.37 2.61 -8.52
C ARG A 69 -12.26 4.04 -9.04
N SER A 70 -11.11 4.68 -8.83
CA SER A 70 -10.85 6.06 -9.26
C SER A 70 -9.36 6.35 -9.39
N ARG A 71 -8.99 7.43 -10.06
CA ARG A 71 -7.61 7.93 -10.02
C ARG A 71 -7.25 8.38 -8.60
N ILE A 72 -6.00 8.19 -8.19
CA ILE A 72 -5.47 8.76 -6.94
C ILE A 72 -5.49 10.30 -7.04
N HIS A 73 -5.86 10.94 -5.93
CA HIS A 73 -5.80 12.39 -5.73
C HIS A 73 -5.73 12.70 -4.22
N GLY A 74 -5.24 13.89 -3.87
CA GLY A 74 -4.90 14.29 -2.50
C GLY A 74 -6.02 14.26 -1.44
N ARG A 75 -7.27 13.92 -1.80
CA ARG A 75 -8.42 13.87 -0.88
C ARG A 75 -9.20 12.56 -0.97
N ILE A 76 -8.68 11.57 -1.69
CA ILE A 76 -9.40 10.33 -2.00
C ILE A 76 -9.92 9.61 -0.76
N ILE A 77 -9.20 9.67 0.37
CA ILE A 77 -9.58 9.04 1.63
C ILE A 77 -10.71 9.82 2.31
N VAL A 78 -10.53 11.12 2.55
CA VAL A 78 -11.49 11.95 3.29
C VAL A 78 -12.80 12.21 2.54
N ASP A 79 -12.77 12.20 1.21
CA ASP A 79 -13.95 12.39 0.37
C ASP A 79 -14.72 11.07 0.12
N SER A 80 -14.17 9.93 0.55
CA SER A 80 -14.77 8.60 0.38
C SER A 80 -15.65 8.18 1.58
N PRO A 81 -16.66 7.32 1.36
CA PRO A 81 -17.39 6.70 2.46
C PRO A 81 -16.43 5.94 3.39
N ILE A 82 -16.58 6.15 4.71
CA ILE A 82 -15.70 5.54 5.71
C ILE A 82 -15.68 4.00 5.62
N THR A 83 -16.81 3.38 5.23
CA THR A 83 -16.90 1.94 5.01
C THR A 83 -16.01 1.46 3.87
N LEU A 84 -15.86 2.25 2.80
CA LEU A 84 -14.98 1.93 1.68
C LEU A 84 -13.52 2.05 2.10
N VAL A 85 -13.17 3.11 2.83
CA VAL A 85 -11.81 3.33 3.35
C VAL A 85 -11.36 2.14 4.18
N TYR A 86 -12.18 1.71 5.15
CA TYR A 86 -11.86 0.52 5.95
C TYR A 86 -11.84 -0.77 5.13
N THR A 87 -12.73 -0.92 4.14
CA THR A 87 -12.71 -2.11 3.27
C THR A 87 -11.38 -2.22 2.52
N ILE A 88 -10.88 -1.13 1.95
CA ILE A 88 -9.60 -1.10 1.24
C ILE A 88 -8.45 -1.37 2.20
N HIS A 89 -8.47 -0.74 3.37
CA HIS A 89 -7.47 -0.96 4.42
C HIS A 89 -7.39 -2.44 4.84
N TYR A 90 -8.54 -3.11 5.03
CA TYR A 90 -8.54 -4.52 5.40
C TYR A 90 -8.05 -5.45 4.29
N ILE A 91 -8.28 -5.11 3.02
CA ILE A 91 -7.70 -5.85 1.89
C ILE A 91 -6.17 -5.74 1.92
N ALA A 92 -5.64 -4.54 2.17
CA ALA A 92 -4.21 -4.32 2.30
C ALA A 92 -3.60 -5.06 3.49
N LEU A 93 -4.25 -4.98 4.65
CA LEU A 93 -3.83 -5.69 5.86
C LEU A 93 -3.81 -7.21 5.63
N GLU A 94 -4.83 -7.77 4.97
CA GLU A 94 -4.86 -9.21 4.66
C GLU A 94 -3.65 -9.60 3.79
N LYS A 95 -3.31 -8.82 2.76
CA LYS A 95 -2.15 -9.09 1.90
C LYS A 95 -0.81 -8.88 2.58
N GLU A 96 -0.70 -7.89 3.46
CA GLU A 96 0.47 -7.69 4.31
C GLU A 96 0.72 -8.93 5.18
N LEU A 97 -0.32 -9.41 5.86
CA LEU A 97 -0.24 -10.58 6.75
C LEU A 97 0.00 -11.88 5.99
N GLU A 98 -0.64 -12.09 4.83
CA GLU A 98 -0.36 -13.22 3.94
C GLU A 98 1.12 -13.23 3.52
N TYR A 99 1.68 -12.07 3.17
CA TYR A 99 3.10 -11.96 2.83
C TYR A 99 4.00 -12.27 4.03
N ALA A 100 3.72 -11.70 5.20
CA ALA A 100 4.47 -12.00 6.43
C ALA A 100 4.45 -13.50 6.78
N LEU A 101 3.29 -14.15 6.64
CA LEU A 101 3.14 -15.60 6.83
C LEU A 101 3.95 -16.40 5.81
N GLN A 102 3.93 -16.03 4.53
CA GLN A 102 4.74 -16.67 3.49
C GLN A 102 6.24 -16.57 3.78
N ARG A 103 6.67 -15.48 4.42
CA ARG A 103 8.06 -15.24 4.86
C ARG A 103 8.42 -15.96 6.16
N GLY A 104 7.43 -16.50 6.87
CA GLY A 104 7.60 -17.10 8.19
C GLY A 104 7.87 -16.07 9.30
N ASP A 105 7.53 -14.80 9.08
CA ASP A 105 7.73 -13.71 10.03
C ASP A 105 6.52 -13.59 10.98
N TYR A 106 6.41 -14.55 11.88
CA TYR A 106 5.32 -14.59 12.87
C TYR A 106 5.38 -13.45 13.89
N ALA A 107 6.52 -12.75 13.99
CA ALA A 107 6.63 -11.60 14.89
C ALA A 107 5.85 -10.40 14.34
N TRP A 108 5.80 -10.24 13.00
CA TRP A 108 5.00 -9.22 12.34
C TRP A 108 3.49 -9.50 12.42
N VAL A 109 3.10 -10.78 12.36
CA VAL A 109 1.69 -11.21 12.37
C VAL A 109 1.03 -11.09 13.75
N LYS A 110 1.82 -10.92 14.82
CA LYS A 110 1.37 -11.07 16.21
C LYS A 110 0.73 -9.82 16.81
#